data_AF-A0A2R5L734-F1
#
_entry.id   AF-A0A2R5L734-F1
#
_cell.length_a   1.000
_cell.length_b   1.000
_cell.length_c   1.000
_cell.angle_alpha   90.00
_cell.angle_beta   90.00
_cell.angle_gamma   90.00
#
_symmetry.space_group_name_H-M   'P 1'
#
loop_
_entity.id
_entity.type
_entity.pdbx_description
1 polymer ?
#
loop_
_entity_poly.entity_id
_entity_poly.type
_entity_poly.pdbx_seq_one_letter_code
_entity_poly.pdbx_strand_id
1 'polypeptide(L)'
;YGLIINPSKCLFSVEELEFLGHLINKSGIQPLPHRVQALQDFPLPDSPKKLREFIGMINFYRRFIPHCAHVMQHLHALLPQKQSRSVNLVWTESAREVHNLKSSLAATALLTH
;
A
#
# COMPACT_ATOMS: atom_id res chain seq x y z
N TYR A 1 -15.51 7.82 34.77
CA TYR A 1 -15.13 7.56 33.37
C TYR A 1 -15.80 8.61 32.49
N GLY A 2 -15.02 9.38 31.71
CA GLY A 2 -15.48 10.59 31.00
C GLY A 2 -15.33 10.51 29.47
N LEU A 3 -15.48 9.31 28.89
CA LEU A 3 -15.48 9.13 27.43
C LEU A 3 -16.88 9.42 26.88
N ILE A 4 -16.95 10.29 25.88
CA ILE A 4 -18.19 10.62 25.16
C ILE A 4 -18.05 10.08 23.74
N ILE A 5 -19.04 9.31 23.31
CA ILE A 5 -19.12 8.75 21.97
C ILE A 5 -19.80 9.76 21.05
N ASN A 6 -19.34 9.88 19.80
CA ASN A 6 -20.05 10.65 18.77
C ASN A 6 -21.00 9.71 18.00
N PRO A 7 -22.32 9.72 18.25
CA PRO A 7 -23.25 8.76 17.65
C PRO A 7 -23.31 8.87 16.12
N SER A 8 -23.09 10.07 15.57
CA SER A 8 -23.08 10.29 14.11
C SER A 8 -21.94 9.59 13.37
N LYS A 9 -20.88 9.17 14.09
CA LYS A 9 -19.75 8.43 13.52
C LYS A 9 -19.79 6.94 13.86
N CYS A 10 -20.82 6.50 14.59
CA CYS A 10 -20.94 5.11 15.02
C CYS A 10 -21.75 4.31 14.02
N LEU A 11 -21.23 3.13 13.69
CA LEU A 11 -21.90 2.13 12.87
C LEU A 11 -22.11 0.90 13.76
N PHE A 12 -23.35 0.45 13.86
CA PHE A 12 -23.75 -0.69 14.70
C PHE A 12 -24.46 -1.74 13.85
N SER A 13 -24.18 -3.02 14.12
CA SER A 13 -24.85 -4.16 13.46
C SER A 13 -24.84 -4.11 11.93
N VAL A 14 -23.77 -3.59 11.34
CA VAL A 14 -23.56 -3.52 9.88
C VAL A 14 -22.89 -4.79 9.35
N GLU A 15 -23.17 -5.17 8.11
CA GLU A 15 -22.55 -6.34 7.47
C GLU A 15 -21.11 -6.08 7.00
N GLU A 16 -20.80 -4.81 6.75
CA GLU A 16 -19.49 -4.32 6.33
C GLU A 16 -19.13 -3.00 7.03
N LEU A 17 -17.85 -2.80 7.30
CA LEU A 17 -17.33 -1.62 7.99
C LEU A 17 -15.95 -1.24 7.45
N GLU A 18 -15.76 0.04 7.11
CA GLU A 18 -14.43 0.59 6.91
C GLU A 18 -13.77 0.93 8.25
N PHE A 19 -12.63 0.31 8.54
CA PHE A 19 -11.89 0.54 9.77
C PHE A 19 -10.38 0.50 9.53
N LEU A 20 -9.68 1.56 9.96
CA LEU A 20 -8.21 1.69 9.87
C LEU A 20 -7.63 1.40 8.48
N GLY A 21 -8.31 1.82 7.40
CA GLY A 21 -7.82 1.61 6.04
C GLY A 21 -8.15 0.23 5.46
N HIS A 22 -9.04 -0.52 6.10
CA HIS A 22 -9.51 -1.82 5.66
C HIS A 22 -11.03 -1.88 5.58
N LEU A 23 -11.55 -2.71 4.68
CA LEU A 23 -12.93 -3.17 4.68
C LEU A 23 -13.01 -4.44 5.53
N ILE A 24 -13.90 -4.46 6.51
CA ILE A 24 -14.15 -5.62 7.38
C ILE A 24 -15.55 -6.12 7.08
N ASN A 25 -15.70 -7.39 6.74
CA ASN A 25 -16.98 -8.03 6.48
C ASN A 25 -16.95 -9.51 6.89
N LYS A 26 -18.00 -10.27 6.55
CA LYS A 26 -18.12 -11.71 6.86
C LYS A 26 -17.01 -12.56 6.23
N SER A 27 -16.41 -12.08 5.13
CA SER A 27 -15.28 -12.71 4.44
C SER A 27 -13.91 -12.26 5.00
N GLY A 28 -13.88 -11.54 6.12
CA GLY A 28 -12.65 -11.15 6.78
C GLY A 28 -12.25 -9.69 6.52
N ILE A 29 -10.94 -9.44 6.39
CA ILE A 29 -10.37 -8.09 6.32
C ILE A 29 -9.71 -7.90 4.97
N GLN A 30 -10.10 -6.86 4.24
CA GLN A 30 -9.62 -6.57 2.90
C GLN A 30 -9.07 -5.12 2.83
N PRO A 31 -8.13 -4.83 1.93
CA PRO A 31 -7.78 -3.46 1.57
C PRO A 31 -8.99 -2.68 1.04
N LEU A 32 -9.04 -1.37 1.30
CA LEU A 32 -10.05 -0.53 0.68
C LEU A 32 -9.80 -0.41 -0.84
N PRO A 33 -10.83 -0.56 -1.70
CA PRO A 33 -10.66 -0.51 -3.16
C PRO A 33 -9.98 0.77 -3.64
N HIS A 34 -10.32 1.93 -3.07
CA HIS A 34 -9.71 3.21 -3.43
C HIS A 34 -8.22 3.29 -3.07
N ARG A 35 -7.77 2.57 -2.03
CA ARG A 35 -6.35 2.53 -1.64
C ARG A 35 -5.55 1.61 -2.56
N VAL A 36 -6.17 0.51 -2.98
CA VAL A 36 -5.64 -0.39 -4.01
C VAL A 36 -5.52 0.35 -5.34
N GLN A 37 -6.54 1.11 -5.73
CA GLN A 37 -6.51 1.95 -6.92
C GLN A 37 -5.43 3.03 -6.85
N ALA A 38 -5.29 3.72 -5.72
CA ALA A 38 -4.21 4.69 -5.54
C ALA A 38 -2.81 4.09 -5.70
N LEU A 39 -2.63 2.81 -5.34
CA LEU A 39 -1.38 2.08 -5.58
C LEU A 39 -1.18 1.77 -7.08
N GLN A 40 -2.24 1.40 -7.79
CA GLN A 40 -2.21 1.15 -9.24
C GLN A 40 -1.95 2.44 -10.02
N ASP A 41 -2.53 3.55 -9.61
CA ASP A 41 -2.40 4.85 -10.29
C ASP A 41 -1.12 5.60 -9.88
N PHE A 42 -0.36 5.08 -8.91
CA PHE A 42 0.85 5.73 -8.44
C PHE A 42 1.85 5.88 -9.61
N PRO A 43 2.24 7.12 -9.97
CA PRO A 43 3.14 7.37 -11.09
C PRO A 43 4.52 6.80 -10.78
N LEU A 44 5.35 6.57 -11.80
CA LEU A 44 6.73 6.12 -11.58
C LEU A 44 7.46 7.13 -10.67
N PRO A 45 7.94 6.74 -9.47
CA PRO A 45 8.61 7.66 -8.58
C PRO A 45 9.86 8.29 -9.21
N ASP A 46 9.86 9.61 -9.35
CA ASP A 46 10.97 10.41 -9.90
C ASP A 46 11.99 10.85 -8.83
N SER A 47 11.69 10.61 -7.56
CA SER A 47 12.47 11.13 -6.44
C SER A 47 12.49 10.14 -5.27
N PRO A 48 13.57 10.14 -4.45
CA PRO A 48 13.66 9.25 -3.29
C PRO A 48 12.52 9.43 -2.29
N LYS A 49 11.93 10.63 -2.24
CA LYS A 49 10.74 10.92 -1.42
C LYS A 49 9.53 10.14 -1.93
N LYS A 50 9.18 10.29 -3.22
CA LYS A 50 8.04 9.56 -3.81
C LYS A 50 8.25 8.05 -3.78
N LEU A 51 9.50 7.57 -3.91
CA LEU A 51 9.79 6.15 -3.80
C LEU A 51 9.53 5.63 -2.37
N ARG A 52 9.91 6.39 -1.33
CA ARG A 52 9.56 6.03 0.05
C ARG A 52 8.06 6.05 0.31
N GLU A 53 7.34 7.01 -0.26
CA GLU A 53 5.87 7.05 -0.18
C GLU A 53 5.25 5.79 -0.80
N PHE A 54 5.70 5.42 -2.01
CA PHE A 54 5.25 4.21 -2.70
C PHE A 54 5.56 2.93 -1.90
N ILE A 55 6.79 2.80 -1.40
CA ILE A 55 7.22 1.70 -0.51
C ILE A 55 6.33 1.63 0.74
N GLY A 56 6.00 2.78 1.34
CA GLY A 56 5.13 2.85 2.50
C GLY A 56 3.72 2.33 2.20
N MET A 57 3.16 2.68 1.04
CA MET A 57 1.85 2.19 0.60
C MET A 57 1.83 0.67 0.41
N ILE A 58 2.85 0.11 -0.25
CA ILE A 58 2.97 -1.35 -0.43
C ILE A 58 3.11 -2.03 0.93
N ASN A 59 3.98 -1.51 1.79
CA ASN A 59 4.24 -2.12 3.10
C ASN A 59 2.99 -2.13 4.00
N PHE A 60 2.11 -1.13 3.89
CA PHE A 60 0.84 -1.10 4.61
C PHE A 60 -0.08 -2.28 4.22
N TYR A 61 -0.06 -2.70 2.96
CA TYR A 61 -0.86 -3.83 2.45
C TYR A 61 -0.05 -5.13 2.26
N ARG A 62 1.18 -5.22 2.76
CA ARG A 62 2.11 -6.34 2.52
C ARG A 62 1.51 -7.74 2.78
N ARG A 63 0.59 -7.85 3.74
CA ARG A 63 -0.06 -9.13 4.11
C ARG A 63 -0.94 -9.70 3.00
N PHE A 64 -1.36 -8.85 2.07
CA PHE A 64 -2.22 -9.20 0.94
C PHE A 64 -1.46 -9.37 -0.37
N ILE A 65 -0.13 -9.19 -0.33
CA ILE A 65 0.73 -9.20 -1.51
C ILE A 65 1.68 -10.41 -1.41
N PRO A 66 1.51 -11.44 -2.26
CA PRO A 66 2.42 -12.58 -2.29
C PRO A 66 3.84 -12.14 -2.62
N HIS A 67 4.82 -12.77 -1.98
CA HIS A 67 6.25 -12.47 -2.19
C HIS A 67 6.61 -10.98 -2.04
N CYS A 68 5.85 -10.23 -1.22
CA CYS A 68 6.06 -8.79 -1.01
C CYS A 68 7.52 -8.47 -0.63
N ALA A 69 8.20 -9.33 0.12
CA ALA A 69 9.61 -9.13 0.49
C ALA A 69 10.53 -9.03 -0.73
N HIS A 70 10.33 -9.85 -1.76
CA HIS A 70 11.13 -9.81 -2.99
C HIS A 70 10.88 -8.51 -3.77
N VAL A 71 9.61 -8.12 -3.90
CA VAL A 71 9.18 -6.83 -4.46
C VAL A 71 9.85 -5.66 -3.72
N MET A 72 9.76 -5.68 -2.39
CA MET A 72 10.33 -4.63 -1.54
C MET A 72 11.84 -4.53 -1.66
N GLN A 73 12.55 -5.64 -1.80
CA GLN A 73 14.00 -5.67 -1.95
C GLN A 73 14.46 -4.86 -3.17
N HIS A 74 13.82 -5.05 -4.34
CA HIS A 74 14.15 -4.31 -5.56
C HIS A 74 13.89 -2.81 -5.42
N LEU A 75 12.80 -2.43 -4.75
CA LEU A 75 12.47 -1.02 -4.51
C LEU A 75 13.40 -0.37 -3.47
N HIS A 76 13.76 -1.08 -2.41
CA HIS A 76 14.70 -0.58 -1.41
C HIS A 76 16.12 -0.41 -1.97
N ALA A 77 16.53 -1.24 -2.93
CA ALA A 77 17.83 -1.11 -3.60
C ALA A 77 17.97 0.22 -4.38
N LEU A 78 16.86 0.82 -4.81
CA LEU A 78 16.84 2.14 -5.45
C LEU A 78 16.95 3.31 -4.47
N LEU A 79 16.74 3.08 -3.17
CA LEU A 79 16.87 4.14 -2.19
C LEU A 79 18.35 4.43 -1.91
N PRO A 80 18.75 5.72 -1.84
CA PRO A 80 20.12 6.08 -1.52
C PRO A 80 20.47 5.63 -0.09
N GLN A 81 21.62 4.97 0.07
CA GLN A 81 22.07 4.43 1.37
C GLN A 81 22.43 5.50 2.41
N LYS A 82 22.78 6.72 1.96
CA LYS A 82 22.93 7.90 2.83
C LYS A 82 21.81 8.88 2.55
N GLN A 83 21.39 9.68 3.55
CA GLN A 83 20.45 10.79 3.36
C GLN A 83 21.08 11.94 2.53
N SER A 84 21.57 11.65 1.34
CA SER A 84 21.93 12.67 0.37
C SER A 84 20.64 13.20 -0.25
N ARG A 85 20.41 14.51 -0.11
CA ARG A 85 19.20 15.20 -0.59
C ARG A 85 19.15 15.32 -2.12
N SER A 86 20.23 14.98 -2.81
CA SER A 86 20.38 15.07 -4.26
C SER A 86 20.98 13.76 -4.79
N VAL A 87 20.15 12.74 -4.98
CA VAL A 87 20.52 11.54 -5.72
C VAL A 87 19.48 11.35 -6.80
N ASN A 88 19.94 11.31 -8.05
CA ASN A 88 19.10 10.98 -9.18
C ASN A 88 18.68 9.52 -9.05
N LEU A 89 17.38 9.26 -9.09
CA LEU A 89 16.83 7.93 -8.92
C LEU A 89 17.02 7.16 -10.23
N VAL A 90 18.03 6.29 -10.28
CA VAL A 90 18.32 5.47 -11.46
C VAL A 90 17.51 4.18 -11.38
N TRP A 91 16.43 4.11 -12.14
CA TRP A 91 15.59 2.92 -12.22
C TRP A 91 16.32 1.77 -12.91
N THR A 92 16.55 0.67 -12.19
CA THR A 92 16.96 -0.61 -12.77
C THR A 92 15.78 -1.27 -13.47
N GLU A 93 16.07 -2.16 -14.42
CA GLU A 93 15.03 -2.91 -15.14
C GLU A 93 14.14 -3.71 -14.18
N SER A 94 14.75 -4.38 -13.20
CA SER A 94 14.04 -5.13 -12.16
C SER A 94 13.06 -4.29 -11.36
N ALA A 95 13.39 -3.03 -11.07
CA ALA A 95 12.51 -2.15 -10.32
C ALA A 95 11.38 -1.59 -11.18
N ARG A 96 11.61 -1.38 -12.49
CA ARG A 96 10.56 -1.00 -13.44
C ARG A 96 9.56 -2.13 -13.64
N GLU A 97 10.04 -3.37 -13.75
CA GLU A 97 9.19 -4.56 -13.81
C GLU A 97 8.31 -4.65 -12.55
N VAL A 98 8.91 -4.49 -11.36
CA VAL A 98 8.16 -4.48 -10.10
C VAL A 98 7.12 -3.35 -10.03
N HIS A 99 7.44 -2.15 -10.53
CA HIS A 99 6.47 -1.05 -10.62
C HIS A 99 5.34 -1.36 -11.60
N ASN A 100 5.63 -1.96 -12.75
CA ASN A 100 4.63 -2.36 -13.73
C ASN A 100 3.73 -3.50 -13.21
N LEU A 101 4.27 -4.37 -12.35
CA LEU A 101 3.52 -5.42 -11.68
C LEU A 101 2.56 -4.90 -10.59
N LYS A 102 2.52 -3.58 -10.32
CA LYS A 102 1.57 -2.97 -9.36
C LYS A 102 0.12 -3.40 -9.60
N SER A 103 -0.28 -3.60 -10.85
CA SER A 103 -1.64 -4.03 -11.21
C SER A 103 -1.96 -5.44 -10.73
N SER A 104 -1.04 -6.38 -10.89
CA SER A 104 -1.19 -7.77 -10.40
C SER A 104 -1.12 -7.85 -8.88
N LEU A 105 -0.24 -7.07 -8.25
CA LEU A 105 -0.10 -7.01 -6.80
C LEU A 105 -1.35 -6.42 -6.13
N ALA A 106 -1.90 -5.36 -6.73
CA ALA A 106 -3.13 -4.71 -6.29
C ALA A 106 -4.37 -5.61 -6.50
N ALA A 107 -4.45 -6.32 -7.63
CA ALA A 107 -5.53 -7.28 -7.89
C ALA A 107 -5.51 -8.46 -6.91
N THR A 108 -4.32 -8.96 -6.56
CA THR A 108 -4.19 -10.06 -5.58
C THR A 108 -4.69 -9.64 -4.20
N ALA A 109 -4.50 -8.37 -3.85
CA ALA A 109 -4.93 -7.85 -2.57
C ALA A 109 -6.47 -7.77 -2.41
N LEU A 110 -7.22 -7.83 -3.51
CA LEU A 110 -8.69 -7.88 -3.53
C LEU A 110 -9.24 -9.31 -3.45
N LEU A 111 -8.41 -10.34 -3.66
CA LEU A 111 -8.85 -11.74 -3.81
C LEU A 111 -8.74 -12.58 -2.52
N THR A 112 -8.35 -11.99 -1.39
CA THR A 112 -8.08 -12.77 -0.17
C THR A 112 -9.35 -13.13 0.60
N HIS A 113 -9.42 -14.42 0.95
CA HIS A 113 -10.49 -15.20 1.59
C HIS A 113 -10.77 -14.89 3.06
#